data_AF-A0A350BCL7-F1
#
_entry.id   AF-A0A350BCL7-F1
#
_cell.length_a   1.000
_cell.length_b   1.000
_cell.length_c   1.000
_cell.angle_alpha   90.00
_cell.angle_beta   90.00
_cell.angle_gamma   90.00
#
_symmetry.space_group_name_H-M   'P 1'
#
loop_
_entity.id
_entity.type
_entity.pdbx_description
1 polymer ?
#
loop_
_entity_poly.entity_id
_entity_poly.type
_entity_poly.pdbx_seq_one_letter_code
_entity_poly.pdbx_strand_id
1 'polypeptide(L)'
;MEGQRRYVESLSSYARQFLGNFEKPDVESIEGLSPSISIDQKTTSHNPRSTVGTVTEIYDYLRLIYARIGVPYCPIHNEPIVAFSPTQMVNIIMEAALGSRIQILAPIIKEEKGMHKDTLSKIKAQGFERLRVDGALMRIDEVAELEKTKKHTIEVIIDRIVLKDDVRSRLFDAIELALDWGHGYVITLINNEERMFSQHHSCTQCGFSVPKLEPRLFSFNAPLGYCPDCSGLGFKREADPDLLVPDKDLSINQGAI
;
A
#
# COMPACT_ATOMS: atom_id res chain seq x y z
N MET A 1 -25.12 -25.37 29.85
CA MET A 1 -24.14 -26.24 30.53
C MET A 1 -23.67 -27.38 29.63
N GLU A 2 -24.54 -28.27 29.14
CA GLU A 2 -24.10 -29.41 28.30
C GLU A 2 -23.52 -29.01 26.93
N GLY A 3 -24.08 -27.98 26.28
CA GLY A 3 -23.51 -27.44 25.03
C GLY A 3 -22.09 -26.88 25.18
N GLN A 4 -21.83 -26.25 26.33
CA GLN A 4 -20.52 -25.70 26.67
C GLN A 4 -19.49 -26.83 26.90
N ARG A 5 -19.92 -27.94 27.52
CA ARG A 5 -19.09 -29.14 27.71
C ARG A 5 -18.72 -29.81 26.38
N ARG A 6 -19.70 -30.04 25.49
CA ARG A 6 -19.46 -30.66 24.18
C ARG A 6 -18.56 -29.81 23.29
N TYR A 7 -18.66 -28.48 23.38
CA TYR A 7 -17.70 -27.57 22.73
C TYR A 7 -16.27 -27.80 23.25
N VAL A 8 -16.06 -27.89 24.56
CA VAL A 8 -14.74 -28.16 25.16
C VAL A 8 -14.22 -29.56 24.82
N GLU A 9 -15.10 -30.57 24.73
CA GLU A 9 -14.75 -31.92 24.28
C GLU A 9 -14.34 -31.98 22.80
N SER A 10 -14.81 -31.05 21.97
CA SER A 10 -14.38 -30.93 20.57
C SER A 10 -12.98 -30.29 20.41
N LEU A 11 -12.44 -29.67 21.47
CA LEU A 11 -11.11 -29.05 21.46
C LEU A 11 -10.00 -30.08 21.70
N SER A 12 -8.78 -29.71 21.27
CA SER A 12 -7.57 -30.53 21.43
C SER A 12 -7.25 -30.83 22.91
N SER A 13 -6.55 -31.93 23.15
CA SER A 13 -6.16 -32.39 24.50
C SER A 13 -5.42 -31.32 25.31
N TYR A 14 -4.63 -30.47 24.65
CA TYR A 14 -3.93 -29.34 25.25
C TYR A 14 -4.88 -28.21 25.69
N ALA A 15 -5.86 -27.84 24.87
CA ALA A 15 -6.82 -26.79 25.20
C ALA A 15 -7.71 -27.17 26.41
N ARG A 16 -7.99 -28.47 26.58
CA ARG A 16 -8.74 -28.99 27.74
C ARG A 16 -8.00 -28.84 29.07
N GLN A 17 -6.67 -28.76 29.08
CA GLN A 17 -5.91 -28.58 30.33
C GLN A 17 -6.13 -27.21 30.98
N PHE A 18 -6.55 -26.19 30.20
CA PHE A 18 -6.77 -24.82 30.68
C PHE A 18 -8.24 -24.50 31.00
N LEU A 19 -9.15 -25.34 30.54
CA LEU A 19 -10.59 -25.19 30.75
C LEU A 19 -10.96 -26.03 31.97
N GLY A 20 -11.18 -25.36 33.11
CA GLY A 20 -11.45 -26.02 34.39
C GLY A 20 -12.67 -26.96 34.37
N ASN A 21 -12.81 -27.75 35.43
CA ASN A 21 -13.94 -28.67 35.60
C ASN A 21 -15.25 -27.88 35.72
N PHE A 22 -16.12 -28.01 34.74
CA PHE A 22 -17.50 -27.54 34.83
C PHE A 22 -18.35 -28.58 35.57
N GLU A 23 -19.24 -28.14 36.45
CA GLU A 23 -20.24 -29.01 37.06
C GLU A 23 -21.16 -29.60 35.99
N LYS A 24 -21.41 -30.90 36.08
CA LYS A 24 -22.31 -31.58 35.14
C LYS A 24 -23.74 -31.16 35.45
N PRO A 25 -24.57 -30.87 34.42
CA PRO A 25 -25.99 -30.66 34.64
C PRO A 25 -26.65 -31.92 35.21
N ASP A 26 -27.61 -31.74 36.11
CA ASP A 26 -28.31 -32.81 36.83
C ASP A 26 -29.35 -33.48 35.93
N VAL A 27 -28.91 -34.44 35.11
CA VAL A 27 -29.74 -35.25 34.21
C VAL A 27 -29.23 -36.68 34.14
N GLU A 28 -30.14 -37.66 34.06
CA GLU A 28 -29.79 -39.10 34.04
C GLU A 28 -29.24 -39.56 32.68
N SER A 29 -29.87 -39.15 31.57
CA SER A 29 -29.37 -39.39 30.22
C SER A 29 -29.93 -38.38 29.23
N ILE A 30 -29.13 -38.02 28.22
CA ILE A 30 -29.57 -37.21 27.09
C ILE A 30 -28.82 -37.64 25.83
N GLU A 31 -29.56 -38.18 24.86
CA GLU A 31 -29.03 -38.70 23.60
C GLU A 31 -29.49 -37.82 22.42
N GLY A 32 -28.77 -37.88 21.30
CA GLY A 32 -29.17 -37.17 20.08
C GLY A 32 -28.95 -35.64 20.07
N LEU A 33 -28.25 -35.07 21.05
CA LEU A 33 -27.96 -33.62 21.05
C LEU A 33 -27.03 -33.23 19.88
N SER A 34 -27.45 -32.24 19.11
CA SER A 34 -26.56 -31.48 18.23
C SER A 34 -25.69 -30.51 19.03
N PRO A 35 -24.53 -30.06 18.50
CA PRO A 35 -23.81 -28.92 19.07
C PRO A 35 -24.76 -27.74 19.28
N SER A 36 -24.82 -27.22 20.52
CA SER A 36 -25.74 -26.13 20.89
C SER A 36 -24.97 -24.83 21.10
N ILE A 37 -25.53 -23.74 20.56
CA ILE A 37 -25.06 -22.37 20.74
C ILE A 37 -26.14 -21.64 21.54
N SER A 38 -25.78 -21.02 22.65
CA SER A 38 -26.69 -20.16 23.42
C SER A 38 -26.58 -18.73 22.92
N ILE A 39 -27.72 -18.07 22.69
CA ILE A 39 -27.79 -16.65 22.33
C ILE A 39 -28.55 -15.95 23.46
N ASP A 40 -27.81 -15.35 24.38
CA ASP A 40 -28.35 -14.65 25.55
C ASP A 40 -27.89 -13.19 25.55
N GLN A 41 -28.69 -12.28 26.10
CA GLN A 41 -28.27 -10.90 26.38
C GLN A 41 -27.41 -10.83 27.67
N LYS A 42 -26.28 -11.53 27.68
CA LYS A 42 -25.24 -11.31 28.70
C LYS A 42 -24.36 -10.15 28.24
N THR A 43 -24.07 -9.23 29.15
CA THR A 43 -23.19 -8.07 28.90
C THR A 43 -21.89 -8.53 28.23
N THR A 44 -21.71 -8.17 26.97
CA THR A 44 -20.48 -8.42 26.23
C THR A 44 -19.35 -7.61 26.88
N SER A 45 -18.16 -8.22 26.95
CA SER A 45 -16.95 -7.58 27.48
C SER A 45 -16.77 -6.18 26.88
N HIS A 46 -16.63 -5.17 27.74
CA HIS A 46 -16.43 -3.78 27.34
C HIS A 46 -14.97 -3.57 26.92
N ASN A 47 -14.59 -4.12 25.77
CA ASN A 47 -13.30 -3.88 25.16
C ASN A 47 -13.40 -2.66 24.23
N PRO A 48 -12.67 -1.56 24.48
CA PRO A 48 -12.76 -0.33 23.69
C PRO A 48 -12.33 -0.52 22.23
N ARG A 49 -11.67 -1.63 21.90
CA ARG A 49 -11.29 -1.99 20.53
C ARG A 49 -12.28 -2.93 19.83
N SER A 50 -13.33 -3.38 20.53
CA SER A 50 -14.35 -4.21 19.92
C SER A 50 -15.47 -3.32 19.38
N THR A 51 -15.70 -3.39 18.08
CA THR A 51 -16.75 -2.64 17.38
C THR A 51 -17.80 -3.61 16.85
N VAL A 52 -18.95 -3.08 16.41
CA VAL A 52 -19.96 -3.89 15.70
C VAL A 52 -19.34 -4.65 14.53
N GLY A 53 -18.41 -4.02 13.79
CA GLY A 53 -17.73 -4.63 12.66
C GLY A 53 -16.81 -5.79 13.04
N THR A 54 -16.15 -5.75 14.21
CA THR A 54 -15.32 -6.87 14.67
C THR A 54 -16.16 -8.00 15.27
N VAL A 55 -17.26 -7.68 15.95
CA VAL A 55 -18.16 -8.69 16.53
C VAL A 55 -18.91 -9.46 15.45
N THR A 56 -19.30 -8.80 14.38
CA THR A 56 -20.01 -9.42 13.23
C THR A 56 -19.06 -9.98 12.18
N GLU A 57 -17.75 -9.87 12.38
CA GLU A 57 -16.69 -10.20 11.40
C GLU A 57 -16.77 -9.44 10.06
N ILE A 58 -17.73 -8.52 9.88
CA ILE A 58 -17.86 -7.69 8.67
C ILE A 58 -16.56 -6.91 8.41
N TYR A 59 -15.91 -6.42 9.47
CA TYR A 59 -14.64 -5.72 9.34
C TYR A 59 -13.53 -6.63 8.79
N ASP A 60 -13.56 -7.93 9.07
CA ASP A 60 -12.57 -8.90 8.59
C ASP A 60 -12.68 -9.10 7.08
N TYR A 61 -13.92 -9.15 6.58
CA TYR A 61 -14.19 -9.15 5.15
C TYR A 61 -13.80 -7.83 4.49
N LEU A 62 -14.08 -6.69 5.12
CA LEU A 62 -13.64 -5.39 4.60
C LEU A 62 -12.11 -5.32 4.47
N ARG A 63 -11.36 -5.76 5.49
CA ARG A 63 -9.89 -5.83 5.44
C ARG A 63 -9.39 -6.69 4.27
N LEU A 64 -10.07 -7.81 4.00
CA LEU A 64 -9.75 -8.65 2.84
C LEU A 64 -10.02 -7.94 1.51
N ILE A 65 -11.16 -7.26 1.38
CA ILE A 65 -11.53 -6.51 0.17
C ILE A 65 -10.48 -5.42 -0.10
N TYR A 66 -10.18 -4.57 0.89
CA TYR A 66 -9.19 -3.50 0.76
C TYR A 66 -7.79 -4.04 0.44
N ALA A 67 -7.39 -5.19 0.99
CA ALA A 67 -6.10 -5.79 0.68
C ALA A 67 -6.02 -6.41 -0.72
N ARG A 68 -7.15 -6.90 -1.27
CA ARG A 68 -7.17 -7.63 -2.55
C ARG A 68 -7.41 -6.75 -3.75
N ILE A 69 -8.32 -5.79 -3.64
CA ILE A 69 -8.74 -4.94 -4.75
C ILE A 69 -8.64 -3.44 -4.44
N GLY A 70 -8.13 -3.07 -3.26
CA GLY A 70 -7.87 -1.69 -2.93
C GLY A 70 -6.75 -1.11 -3.79
N VAL A 71 -6.98 0.07 -4.35
CA VAL A 71 -5.95 0.87 -5.00
C VAL A 71 -5.46 1.88 -3.96
N PRO A 72 -4.19 1.82 -3.52
CA PRO A 72 -3.68 2.79 -2.56
C PRO A 72 -3.44 4.12 -3.27
N TYR A 73 -3.69 5.22 -2.58
CA TYR A 73 -3.48 6.57 -3.10
C TYR A 73 -2.45 7.33 -2.27
N CYS A 74 -1.71 8.22 -2.93
CA CYS A 74 -0.86 9.17 -2.23
C CYS A 74 -1.74 10.16 -1.42
N PRO A 75 -1.52 10.33 -0.11
CA PRO A 75 -2.33 11.26 0.69
C PRO A 75 -2.09 12.74 0.35
N ILE A 76 -0.98 13.06 -0.35
CA ILE A 76 -0.60 14.44 -0.72
C ILE A 76 -1.10 14.79 -2.14
N HIS A 77 -0.86 13.90 -3.11
CA HIS A 77 -1.13 14.17 -4.53
C HIS A 77 -2.39 13.47 -5.06
N ASN A 78 -2.98 12.56 -4.28
CA ASN A 78 -4.17 11.78 -4.65
C ASN A 78 -4.02 10.99 -5.97
N GLU A 79 -2.81 10.53 -6.24
CA GLU A 79 -2.50 9.66 -7.39
C GLU A 79 -2.44 8.18 -6.95
N PRO A 80 -2.85 7.23 -7.81
CA PRO A 80 -2.82 5.82 -7.49
C PRO A 80 -1.38 5.29 -7.43
N ILE A 81 -1.08 4.52 -6.39
CA ILE A 81 0.22 3.89 -6.16
C ILE A 81 0.12 2.42 -6.59
N VAL A 82 0.56 2.14 -7.82
CA VAL A 82 0.52 0.78 -8.37
C VAL A 82 1.93 0.35 -8.75
N ALA A 83 2.35 -0.76 -8.16
CA ALA A 83 3.57 -1.45 -8.58
C ALA A 83 3.23 -2.50 -9.63
N PHE A 84 4.05 -2.59 -10.67
CA PHE A 84 3.93 -3.60 -11.70
C PHE A 84 5.17 -4.48 -11.72
N SER A 85 4.99 -5.77 -11.98
CA SER A 85 6.11 -6.63 -12.35
C SER A 85 6.52 -6.36 -13.80
N PRO A 86 7.78 -6.62 -14.18
CA PRO A 86 8.23 -6.50 -15.57
C PRO A 86 7.31 -7.23 -16.56
N THR A 87 6.88 -8.45 -16.20
CA THR A 87 5.92 -9.23 -17.01
C THR A 87 4.56 -8.55 -17.16
N GLN A 88 4.05 -7.90 -16.10
CA GLN A 88 2.81 -7.14 -16.16
C GLN A 88 2.96 -5.90 -17.06
N MET A 89 4.07 -5.18 -16.95
CA MET A 89 4.35 -4.03 -17.82
C MET A 89 4.38 -4.46 -19.30
N VAL A 90 5.07 -5.56 -19.63
CA VAL A 90 5.08 -6.13 -20.98
C VAL A 90 3.66 -6.45 -21.45
N ASN A 91 2.85 -7.10 -20.62
CA ASN A 91 1.46 -7.44 -21.00
C ASN A 91 0.63 -6.19 -21.33
N ILE A 92 0.71 -5.15 -20.49
CA ILE A 92 -0.02 -3.90 -20.70
C ILE A 92 0.43 -3.21 -21.99
N ILE A 93 1.72 -3.23 -22.29
CA ILE A 93 2.27 -2.63 -23.52
C ILE A 93 1.84 -3.43 -24.76
N MET A 94 1.77 -4.77 -24.65
CA MET A 94 1.32 -5.65 -25.74
C MET A 94 -0.18 -5.50 -26.06
N GLU A 95 -0.98 -4.87 -25.20
CA GLU A 95 -2.40 -4.56 -25.49
C GLU A 95 -2.56 -3.42 -26.51
N ALA A 96 -1.49 -2.67 -26.83
CA ALA A 96 -1.54 -1.64 -27.85
C ALA A 96 -1.68 -2.23 -29.27
N ALA A 97 -2.15 -1.41 -30.22
CA ALA A 97 -2.33 -1.86 -31.61
C ALA A 97 -1.01 -2.28 -32.27
N LEU A 98 -1.02 -3.40 -33.00
CA LEU A 98 0.12 -3.85 -33.80
C LEU A 98 0.60 -2.74 -34.75
N GLY A 99 1.92 -2.59 -34.89
CA GLY A 99 2.55 -1.50 -35.65
C GLY A 99 2.75 -0.21 -34.86
N SER A 100 2.25 -0.10 -33.62
CA SER A 100 2.53 1.04 -32.74
C SER A 100 4.03 1.20 -32.48
N ARG A 101 4.50 2.44 -32.44
CA ARG A 101 5.90 2.76 -32.11
C ARG A 101 6.01 2.96 -30.62
N ILE A 102 6.83 2.13 -29.98
CA ILE A 102 7.08 2.14 -28.54
C ILE A 102 8.51 2.64 -28.32
N GLN A 103 8.67 3.63 -27.46
CA GLN A 103 9.98 4.02 -26.93
C GLN A 103 10.01 3.73 -25.44
N ILE A 104 11.06 3.09 -24.98
CA ILE A 104 11.27 2.77 -23.56
C ILE A 104 12.36 3.70 -23.04
N LEU A 105 12.04 4.42 -21.98
CA LEU A 105 12.91 5.40 -21.35
C LEU A 105 13.13 5.05 -19.88
N ALA A 106 14.38 5.19 -19.43
CA ALA A 106 14.76 5.08 -18.03
C ALA A 106 14.92 6.50 -17.44
N PRO A 107 14.05 6.93 -16.50
CA PRO A 107 14.22 8.22 -15.84
C PRO A 107 15.32 8.13 -14.79
N ILE A 108 16.50 8.66 -15.11
CA ILE A 108 17.68 8.58 -14.23
C ILE A 108 17.66 9.71 -13.21
N ILE A 109 17.31 10.92 -13.67
CA ILE A 109 17.24 12.11 -12.82
C ILE A 109 15.89 12.78 -13.06
N LYS A 110 15.18 13.12 -11.98
CA LYS A 110 13.88 13.80 -12.03
C LYS A 110 13.90 15.05 -11.16
N GLU A 111 13.78 16.21 -11.80
CA GLU A 111 13.75 17.53 -11.14
C GLU A 111 14.90 17.83 -10.15
N GLU A 112 16.10 17.29 -10.38
CA GLU A 112 17.24 17.54 -9.50
C GLU A 112 18.12 18.69 -10.00
N LYS A 113 18.61 19.50 -9.06
CA LYS A 113 19.55 20.59 -9.38
C LYS A 113 20.97 20.05 -9.54
N GLY A 114 21.63 20.39 -10.64
CA GLY A 114 23.03 20.01 -10.84
C GLY A 114 23.44 19.93 -12.30
N MET A 115 24.76 19.88 -12.52
CA MET A 115 25.34 19.74 -13.88
C MET A 115 25.32 18.28 -14.37
N HIS A 116 25.16 17.31 -13.46
CA HIS A 116 25.02 15.88 -13.75
C HIS A 116 26.11 15.26 -14.68
N LYS A 117 27.31 15.86 -14.73
CA LYS A 117 28.43 15.46 -15.61
C LYS A 117 28.86 14.01 -15.40
N ASP A 118 28.92 13.55 -14.16
CA ASP A 118 29.30 12.17 -13.83
C ASP A 118 28.26 11.19 -14.34
N THR A 119 26.98 11.51 -14.17
CA THR A 119 25.86 10.69 -14.65
C THR A 119 25.86 10.60 -16.18
N LEU A 120 26.02 11.74 -16.87
CA LEU A 120 26.14 11.77 -18.34
C LEU A 120 27.34 10.96 -18.85
N SER A 121 28.48 11.04 -18.15
CA SER A 121 29.68 10.27 -18.50
C SER A 121 29.47 8.76 -18.33
N LYS A 122 28.77 8.33 -17.27
CA LYS A 122 28.41 6.92 -17.03
C LYS A 122 27.46 6.39 -18.11
N ILE A 123 26.46 7.18 -18.49
CA ILE A 123 25.53 6.84 -19.57
C ILE A 123 26.29 6.65 -20.89
N LYS A 124 27.22 7.56 -21.21
CA LYS A 124 28.06 7.45 -22.41
C LYS A 124 28.97 6.23 -22.39
N ALA A 125 29.58 5.92 -21.24
CA ALA A 125 30.44 4.75 -21.07
C ALA A 125 29.69 3.41 -21.30
N GLN A 126 28.38 3.40 -21.06
CA GLN A 126 27.52 2.24 -21.26
C GLN A 126 26.94 2.15 -22.68
N GLY A 127 27.29 3.08 -23.56
CA GLY A 127 26.97 3.04 -24.99
C GLY A 127 25.60 3.60 -25.36
N PHE A 128 24.90 4.28 -24.45
CA PHE A 128 23.64 4.93 -24.79
C PHE A 128 23.89 6.18 -25.63
N GLU A 129 23.22 6.27 -26.79
CA GLU A 129 23.42 7.38 -27.72
C GLU A 129 22.41 8.53 -27.55
N ARG A 130 21.22 8.26 -26.98
CA ARG A 130 20.07 9.17 -27.01
C ARG A 130 19.47 9.39 -25.64
N LEU A 131 19.09 10.63 -25.40
CA LEU A 131 18.58 11.14 -24.14
C LEU A 131 17.36 12.02 -24.38
N ARG A 132 16.46 12.08 -23.41
CA ARG A 132 15.46 13.13 -23.25
C ARG A 132 15.93 14.00 -22.08
N VAL A 133 16.32 15.24 -22.36
CA VAL A 133 16.78 16.20 -21.35
C VAL A 133 15.80 17.37 -21.34
N ASP A 134 15.17 17.61 -20.19
CA ASP A 134 14.15 18.66 -20.02
C ASP A 134 13.05 18.64 -21.10
N GLY A 135 12.67 17.43 -21.53
CA GLY A 135 11.66 17.18 -22.56
C GLY A 135 12.19 17.21 -24.00
N ALA A 136 13.42 17.65 -24.25
CA ALA A 136 14.03 17.66 -25.59
C ALA A 136 14.79 16.35 -25.87
N LEU A 137 14.45 15.69 -26.98
CA LEU A 137 15.17 14.51 -27.45
C LEU A 137 16.46 14.93 -28.18
N MET A 138 17.60 14.46 -27.70
CA MET A 138 18.91 14.80 -28.26
C MET A 138 19.91 13.65 -28.16
N ARG A 139 21.01 13.73 -28.93
CA ARG A 139 22.12 12.79 -28.78
C ARG A 139 22.99 13.18 -27.60
N ILE A 140 23.61 12.19 -26.95
CA ILE A 140 24.47 12.43 -25.78
C ILE A 140 25.65 13.37 -26.09
N ASP A 141 26.16 13.36 -27.33
CA ASP A 141 27.25 14.24 -27.77
C ASP A 141 26.82 15.69 -28.00
N GLU A 142 25.52 15.93 -28.14
CA GLU A 142 24.93 17.26 -28.37
C GLU A 142 24.48 17.93 -27.06
N VAL A 143 24.54 17.21 -25.92
CA VAL A 143 24.12 17.71 -24.61
C VAL A 143 25.06 18.85 -24.18
N ALA A 144 24.53 20.07 -24.17
CA ALA A 144 25.23 21.23 -23.62
C ALA A 144 25.42 21.09 -22.10
N GLU A 145 26.38 21.83 -21.52
CA GLU A 145 26.57 21.82 -20.07
C GLU A 145 25.31 22.32 -19.36
N LEU A 146 24.74 21.46 -18.50
CA LEU A 146 23.57 21.78 -17.70
C LEU A 146 23.90 22.81 -16.61
N GLU A 147 22.95 23.68 -16.29
CA GLU A 147 23.13 24.73 -15.30
C GLU A 147 23.03 24.19 -13.87
N LYS A 148 24.02 24.46 -13.02
CA LYS A 148 24.05 23.94 -11.63
C LYS A 148 22.86 24.37 -10.77
N THR A 149 22.28 25.53 -11.04
CA THR A 149 21.20 26.13 -10.22
C THR A 149 19.80 25.71 -10.66
N LYS A 150 19.64 25.22 -11.89
CA LYS A 150 18.35 24.78 -12.44
C LYS A 150 18.10 23.32 -12.13
N LYS A 151 16.81 22.99 -11.97
CA LYS A 151 16.34 21.61 -11.89
C LYS A 151 16.34 21.04 -13.30
N HIS A 152 16.87 19.84 -13.46
CA HIS A 152 16.91 19.14 -14.73
C HIS A 152 16.25 17.77 -14.60
N THR A 153 15.68 17.29 -15.70
CA THR A 153 15.15 15.93 -15.85
C THR A 153 15.89 15.25 -16.98
N ILE A 154 16.48 14.08 -16.70
CA ILE A 154 17.31 13.33 -17.65
C ILE A 154 16.79 11.90 -17.71
N GLU A 155 16.46 11.48 -18.93
CA GLU A 155 15.94 10.16 -19.20
C GLU A 155 16.69 9.54 -20.38
N VAL A 156 17.12 8.30 -20.22
CA VAL A 156 17.83 7.56 -21.28
C VAL A 156 16.84 6.80 -22.12
N ILE A 157 16.97 6.89 -23.45
CA ILE A 157 16.22 6.02 -24.36
C ILE A 157 16.93 4.67 -24.42
N ILE A 158 16.29 3.64 -23.87
CA ILE A 158 16.83 2.28 -23.79
C ILE A 158 16.60 1.54 -25.10
N ASP A 159 15.37 1.51 -25.59
CA ASP A 159 15.03 0.86 -26.86
C ASP A 159 13.87 1.56 -27.58
N ARG A 160 13.79 1.35 -28.89
CA ARG A 160 12.74 1.82 -29.78
C ARG A 160 12.24 0.63 -30.60
N ILE A 161 11.04 0.16 -30.28
CA ILE A 161 10.47 -1.07 -30.79
C ILE A 161 9.20 -0.74 -31.57
N VAL A 162 9.01 -1.39 -32.71
CA VAL A 162 7.71 -1.40 -33.41
C VAL A 162 6.98 -2.66 -32.96
N LEU A 163 5.77 -2.51 -32.42
CA LEU A 163 5.03 -3.61 -31.85
C LEU A 163 4.65 -4.65 -32.93
N LYS A 164 5.06 -5.90 -32.71
CA LYS A 164 4.74 -7.10 -33.52
C LYS A 164 4.53 -8.28 -32.57
N ASP A 165 4.03 -9.42 -33.05
CA ASP A 165 3.76 -10.57 -32.17
C ASP A 165 5.02 -11.22 -31.54
N ASP A 166 6.19 -11.06 -32.17
CA ASP A 166 7.45 -11.70 -31.78
C ASP A 166 8.34 -10.84 -30.87
N VAL A 167 7.97 -9.60 -30.58
CA VAL A 167 8.85 -8.65 -29.85
C VAL A 167 8.80 -8.78 -28.33
N ARG A 168 8.03 -9.74 -27.80
CA ARG A 168 7.80 -9.90 -26.36
C ARG A 168 9.08 -10.07 -25.54
N SER A 169 10.02 -10.90 -25.99
CA SER A 169 11.30 -11.10 -25.30
C SER A 169 12.13 -9.81 -25.26
N ARG A 170 12.20 -9.13 -26.40
CA ARG A 170 12.93 -7.86 -26.52
C ARG A 170 12.33 -6.75 -25.66
N LEU A 171 11.00 -6.68 -25.59
CA LEU A 171 10.29 -5.76 -24.69
C LEU A 171 10.64 -6.05 -23.24
N PHE A 172 10.67 -7.32 -22.84
CA PHE A 172 11.02 -7.71 -21.47
C PHE A 172 12.44 -7.28 -21.12
N ASP A 173 13.43 -7.60 -21.96
CA ASP A 173 14.83 -7.23 -21.73
C ASP A 173 15.03 -5.70 -21.68
N ALA A 174 14.33 -4.96 -22.54
CA ALA A 174 14.38 -3.50 -22.55
C ALA A 174 13.73 -2.88 -21.31
N ILE A 175 12.64 -3.45 -20.80
CA ILE A 175 11.98 -3.00 -19.57
C ILE A 175 12.84 -3.30 -18.34
N GLU A 176 13.42 -4.49 -18.23
CA GLU A 176 14.37 -4.84 -17.16
C GLU A 176 15.52 -3.84 -17.11
N LEU A 177 16.17 -3.61 -18.27
CA LEU A 177 17.27 -2.67 -18.36
C LEU A 177 16.82 -1.24 -18.02
N ALA A 178 15.62 -0.83 -18.43
CA ALA A 178 15.09 0.48 -18.09
C ALA A 178 14.80 0.64 -16.60
N LEU A 179 14.30 -0.41 -15.94
CA LEU A 179 14.03 -0.42 -14.51
C LEU A 179 15.33 -0.38 -13.70
N ASP A 180 16.37 -1.11 -14.12
CA ASP A 180 17.68 -1.07 -13.48
C ASP A 180 18.30 0.34 -13.53
N TRP A 181 18.25 0.98 -14.71
CA TRP A 181 18.80 2.33 -14.91
C TRP A 181 17.92 3.44 -14.32
N GLY A 182 16.60 3.25 -14.32
CA GLY A 182 15.61 4.19 -13.81
C GLY A 182 15.26 3.99 -12.34
N HIS A 183 16.07 3.23 -11.60
CA HIS A 183 15.86 2.94 -10.17
C HIS A 183 14.45 2.40 -9.84
N GLY A 184 13.96 1.46 -10.66
CA GLY A 184 12.64 0.84 -10.53
C GLY A 184 11.51 1.62 -11.20
N TYR A 185 11.80 2.65 -11.99
CA TYR A 185 10.84 3.38 -12.81
C TYR A 185 11.15 3.22 -14.29
N VAL A 186 10.11 3.16 -15.11
CA VAL A 186 10.23 3.13 -16.58
C VAL A 186 9.14 4.00 -17.18
N ILE A 187 9.50 4.76 -18.20
CA ILE A 187 8.56 5.57 -18.98
C ILE A 187 8.46 4.92 -20.36
N THR A 188 7.24 4.78 -20.85
CA THR A 188 6.96 4.24 -22.18
C THR A 188 6.19 5.26 -22.99
N LEU A 189 6.64 5.53 -24.20
CA LEU A 189 5.93 6.36 -25.18
C LEU A 189 5.32 5.44 -26.23
N ILE A 190 3.99 5.33 -26.24
CA ILE A 190 3.24 4.55 -27.24
C ILE A 190 2.51 5.53 -28.14
N ASN A 191 2.93 5.65 -29.41
CA ASN A 191 2.37 6.64 -30.35
C ASN A 191 2.33 8.09 -29.80
N ASN A 192 3.37 8.48 -29.05
CA ASN A 192 3.50 9.76 -28.33
C ASN A 192 2.61 9.94 -27.10
N GLU A 193 1.85 8.93 -26.67
CA GLU A 193 1.23 8.92 -25.34
C GLU A 193 2.23 8.38 -24.31
N GLU A 194 2.45 9.16 -23.25
CA GLU A 194 3.38 8.80 -22.19
C GLU A 194 2.68 8.00 -21.08
N ARG A 195 3.28 6.87 -20.71
CA ARG A 195 2.86 6.06 -19.55
C ARG A 195 4.07 5.74 -18.70
N MET A 196 3.98 6.06 -17.42
CA MET A 196 5.00 5.74 -16.42
C MET A 196 4.58 4.48 -15.66
N PHE A 197 5.49 3.51 -15.56
CA PHE A 197 5.36 2.34 -14.71
C PHE A 197 6.41 2.39 -13.60
N SER A 198 6.09 1.76 -12.47
CA SER A 198 7.00 1.62 -11.34
C SER A 198 6.97 0.18 -10.81
N GLN A 199 8.12 -0.32 -10.38
CA GLN A 199 8.23 -1.51 -9.53
C GLN A 199 7.98 -1.18 -8.05
N HIS A 200 8.04 0.10 -7.68
CA HIS A 200 7.84 0.53 -6.30
C HIS A 200 6.37 0.78 -6.01
N HIS A 201 5.93 0.38 -4.82
CA HIS A 201 4.68 0.86 -4.27
C HIS A 201 4.88 2.27 -3.69
N SER A 202 5.29 3.25 -4.52
CA SER A 202 5.48 4.63 -4.08
C SER A 202 4.95 5.67 -5.06
N CYS A 203 4.57 6.83 -4.51
CA CYS A 203 4.20 8.01 -5.27
C CYS A 203 5.42 8.56 -6.02
N THR A 204 5.24 8.85 -7.31
CA THR A 204 6.30 9.33 -8.22
C THR A 204 6.71 10.79 -7.98
N GLN A 205 5.97 11.53 -7.15
CA GLN A 205 6.20 12.95 -6.87
C GLN A 205 6.85 13.21 -5.50
N CYS A 206 6.28 12.69 -4.41
CA CYS A 206 6.82 12.87 -3.04
C CYS A 206 7.59 11.66 -2.49
N GLY A 207 7.62 10.53 -3.21
CA GLY A 207 8.25 9.31 -2.72
C GLY A 207 7.49 8.61 -1.59
N PHE A 208 6.27 9.04 -1.24
CA PHE A 208 5.43 8.36 -0.26
C PHE A 208 5.21 6.92 -0.69
N SER A 209 5.66 5.97 0.12
CA SER A 209 5.54 4.54 -0.17
C SER A 209 4.45 3.90 0.70
N VAL A 210 3.76 2.95 0.08
CA VAL A 210 2.76 2.11 0.75
C VAL A 210 3.32 0.70 0.79
N PRO A 211 3.40 0.05 1.95
CA PRO A 211 3.77 -1.35 2.01
C PRO A 211 2.78 -2.20 1.23
N LYS A 212 3.16 -3.44 0.91
CA LYS A 212 2.25 -4.38 0.24
C LYS A 212 0.91 -4.44 0.98
N LEU A 213 -0.18 -4.32 0.23
CA LEU A 213 -1.52 -4.33 0.80
C LEU A 213 -1.84 -5.73 1.35
N GLU A 214 -1.79 -5.84 2.67
CA GLU A 214 -2.15 -7.05 3.41
C GLU A 214 -3.30 -6.74 4.36
N PRO A 215 -4.18 -7.70 4.67
CA PRO A 215 -5.34 -7.46 5.54
C PRO A 215 -4.96 -6.89 6.92
N ARG A 216 -3.74 -7.19 7.41
CA ARG A 216 -3.21 -6.69 8.69
C ARG A 216 -2.93 -5.18 8.68
N LEU A 217 -2.65 -4.61 7.51
CA LEU A 217 -2.47 -3.16 7.33
C LEU A 217 -3.77 -2.39 7.63
N PHE A 218 -4.92 -3.03 7.41
CA PHE A 218 -6.23 -2.44 7.67
C PHE A 218 -6.76 -2.80 9.06
N SER A 219 -5.92 -3.32 9.95
CA SER A 219 -6.31 -3.72 11.29
C SER A 219 -5.88 -2.69 12.32
N PHE A 220 -6.83 -1.93 12.89
CA PHE A 220 -6.55 -1.03 14.02
C PHE A 220 -6.15 -1.80 15.30
N ASN A 221 -6.29 -3.12 15.34
CA ASN A 221 -5.78 -3.97 16.40
C ASN A 221 -4.32 -4.41 16.21
N ALA A 222 -3.70 -4.12 15.07
CA ALA A 222 -2.33 -4.54 14.74
C ALA A 222 -1.40 -3.32 14.62
N PRO A 223 -0.13 -3.41 15.06
CA PRO A 223 0.86 -2.33 14.93
C PRO A 223 1.05 -1.76 13.54
N LEU A 224 0.90 -2.58 12.52
CA LEU A 224 1.04 -2.16 11.13
C LEU A 224 -0.15 -1.33 10.63
N GLY A 225 -1.32 -1.41 11.27
CA GLY A 225 -2.55 -0.79 10.79
C GLY A 225 -3.21 0.17 11.78
N TYR A 226 -2.67 0.32 12.99
CA TYR A 226 -3.20 1.26 13.96
C TYR A 226 -2.62 2.66 13.76
N CYS A 227 -3.44 3.67 14.05
CA CYS A 227 -2.97 5.05 14.15
C CYS A 227 -1.96 5.15 15.31
N PRO A 228 -0.74 5.67 15.08
CA PRO A 228 0.31 5.72 16.12
C PRO A 228 -0.10 6.62 17.30
N ASP A 229 -0.87 7.67 17.03
CA ASP A 229 -1.28 8.65 18.03
C ASP A 229 -2.27 8.09 19.07
N CYS A 230 -3.18 7.21 18.66
CA CYS A 230 -4.20 6.63 19.54
C CYS A 230 -4.03 5.12 19.74
N SER A 231 -3.01 4.50 19.14
CA SER A 231 -2.77 3.06 19.18
C SER A 231 -4.02 2.24 18.80
N GLY A 232 -4.79 2.74 17.83
CA GLY A 232 -5.98 2.07 17.29
C GLY A 232 -7.22 2.16 18.18
N LEU A 233 -7.22 2.98 19.23
CA LEU A 233 -8.39 3.22 20.07
C LEU A 233 -9.42 4.14 19.39
N GLY A 234 -8.99 4.99 18.46
CA GLY A 234 -9.86 5.95 17.76
C GLY A 234 -10.23 7.19 18.58
N PHE A 235 -9.83 7.27 19.85
CA PHE A 235 -10.02 8.44 20.70
C PHE A 235 -8.80 8.66 21.60
N LYS A 236 -8.66 9.91 22.08
CA LYS A 236 -7.76 10.28 23.18
C LYS A 236 -8.61 10.84 24.31
N ARG A 237 -8.14 10.66 25.55
CA ARG A 237 -8.76 11.31 26.71
C ARG A 237 -8.02 12.60 26.96
N GLU A 238 -8.75 13.71 26.85
CA GLU A 238 -8.24 15.05 27.11
C GLU A 238 -9.17 15.71 28.12
N ALA A 239 -8.66 16.71 28.84
CA ALA A 239 -9.48 17.46 29.77
C ALA A 239 -10.48 18.31 28.98
N ASP A 240 -11.75 18.20 29.33
CA ASP A 240 -12.80 19.03 28.76
C ASP A 240 -12.92 20.32 29.59
N PRO A 241 -12.61 21.50 29.03
CA PRO A 241 -12.73 22.77 29.74
C PRO A 241 -14.14 23.03 30.27
N ASP A 242 -15.18 22.50 29.61
CA ASP A 242 -16.56 22.69 30.03
C ASP A 242 -16.92 21.83 31.25
N LEU A 243 -16.19 20.72 31.48
CA LEU A 243 -16.31 19.95 32.72
C LEU A 243 -15.48 20.53 33.86
N LEU A 244 -14.42 21.29 33.54
CA LEU A 244 -13.59 22.00 34.52
C LEU A 244 -14.24 23.31 34.99
N VAL A 245 -14.93 24.01 34.10
CA VAL A 245 -15.66 25.26 34.40
C VAL A 245 -17.10 25.11 33.94
N PRO A 246 -17.97 24.42 34.73
CA PRO A 246 -19.37 24.21 34.35
C PRO A 246 -20.15 25.51 34.25
N ASP A 247 -19.80 26.49 35.09
CA ASP A 247 -20.38 27.83 35.10
C ASP A 247 -19.30 28.86 34.76
N LYS A 248 -19.36 29.35 33.51
CA LYS A 248 -18.39 30.31 32.95
C LYS A 248 -18.58 31.73 33.47
N ASP A 249 -19.67 32.00 34.19
CA ASP A 249 -19.99 33.33 34.73
C ASP A 249 -19.48 33.50 36.17
N LEU A 250 -19.07 32.41 36.84
CA LEU A 250 -18.42 32.49 38.15
C LEU A 250 -16.99 32.99 38.01
N SER A 251 -16.60 33.90 38.89
CA SER A 251 -15.18 34.24 39.05
C SER A 251 -14.42 33.10 39.73
N ILE A 252 -13.10 33.07 39.56
CA ILE A 252 -12.23 32.06 40.20
C ILE A 252 -12.43 32.03 41.73
N ASN A 253 -12.61 33.20 42.36
CA ASN A 253 -12.85 33.31 43.81
C ASN A 253 -14.20 32.73 44.24
N GLN A 254 -15.16 32.58 43.32
CA GLN A 254 -16.47 31.98 43.57
C GLN A 254 -16.50 30.47 43.32
N GLY A 255 -15.34 29.85 42.99
CA GLY A 255 -15.24 28.41 42.77
C GLY A 255 -15.58 27.97 41.34
N ALA A 256 -15.18 28.77 40.34
CA ALA A 256 -15.41 28.45 38.93
C ALA A 256 -14.59 27.25 38.41
N ILE A 257 -13.54 26.84 39.12
CA ILE A 257 -12.62 25.72 38.77
C ILE A 257 -12.60 24.72 39.94
#